data_AF-A0A242DD58-F1
#
_entry.id   AF-A0A242DD58-F1
#
_cell.length_a   1.000
_cell.length_b   1.000
_cell.length_c   1.000
_cell.angle_alpha   90.00
_cell.angle_beta   90.00
_cell.angle_gamma   90.00
#
_symmetry.space_group_name_H-M   'P 1'
#
loop_
_entity.id
_entity.type
_entity.pdbx_description
1 polymer ?
#
loop_
_entity_poly.entity_id
_entity_poly.type
_entity_poly.pdbx_seq_one_letter_code
_entity_poly.pdbx_strand_id
1 'polypeptide(L)'
;MLEVDFDSFNGEAFYNDKMDEVVTMLEEKHLLQTNEGAEIVDLEKYGLNPALIKKSDGATLYITRDLAAALYRKREYNFVKSLYVCLLYTSRCV
;
A
#
# COMPACT_ATOMS: atom_id res chain seq x y z
N MET A 1 -8.53 18.07 -26.92
CA MET A 1 -8.80 17.65 -25.53
C MET A 1 -9.18 16.17 -25.60
N LEU A 2 -8.77 15.33 -24.66
CA LEU A 2 -8.85 13.86 -24.82
C LEU A 2 -10.24 13.25 -24.54
N GLU A 3 -11.30 14.05 -24.36
CA GLU A 3 -12.67 13.55 -24.06
C GLU A 3 -12.70 12.52 -22.91
N VAL A 4 -11.96 12.81 -21.83
CA VAL A 4 -11.92 11.99 -20.61
C VAL A 4 -12.44 12.78 -19.43
N ASP A 5 -13.37 12.20 -18.69
CA ASP A 5 -13.91 12.70 -17.43
C ASP A 5 -13.63 11.70 -16.30
N PHE A 6 -13.41 12.19 -15.08
CA PHE A 6 -13.13 11.36 -13.90
C PHE A 6 -14.15 11.65 -12.80
N ASP A 7 -14.65 10.60 -12.15
CA ASP A 7 -15.58 10.72 -11.02
C ASP A 7 -14.88 11.11 -9.70
N SER A 8 -13.57 10.90 -9.60
CA SER A 8 -12.77 11.19 -8.40
C SER A 8 -11.34 11.56 -8.76
N PHE A 9 -10.80 12.54 -8.02
CA PHE A 9 -9.44 13.05 -8.16
C PHE A 9 -8.59 12.80 -6.88
N ASN A 10 -8.96 11.80 -6.07
CA ASN A 10 -8.28 11.50 -4.81
C ASN A 10 -6.87 10.92 -5.06
N GLY A 11 -5.87 11.81 -4.98
CA GLY A 11 -4.45 11.49 -5.11
C GLY A 11 -3.79 11.05 -3.80
N GLU A 12 -2.48 10.81 -3.84
CA GLU A 12 -1.71 10.22 -2.73
C GLU A 12 -1.87 10.94 -1.38
N ALA A 13 -1.90 12.27 -1.38
CA ALA A 13 -2.01 13.07 -0.16
C ALA A 13 -3.31 12.82 0.62
N PHE A 14 -4.39 12.43 -0.07
CA PHE A 14 -5.68 12.13 0.53
C PHE A 14 -5.65 10.90 1.47
N TYR A 15 -4.65 10.04 1.30
CA TYR A 15 -4.55 8.78 2.04
C TYR A 15 -3.55 8.84 3.20
N ASN A 16 -2.79 9.92 3.37
CA ASN A 16 -1.74 10.01 4.38
C ASN A 16 -2.27 9.85 5.82
N ASP A 17 -3.44 10.42 6.12
CA ASP A 17 -4.13 10.33 7.41
C ASP A 17 -4.77 8.96 7.67
N LYS A 18 -4.82 8.08 6.66
CA LYS A 18 -5.45 6.75 6.73
C LYS A 18 -4.41 5.62 6.82
N MET A 19 -3.12 5.97 6.78
CA MET A 19 -2.03 5.00 6.80
C MET A 19 -1.85 4.37 8.19
N ASP A 20 -2.08 5.13 9.25
CA ASP A 20 -1.93 4.63 10.63
C ASP A 20 -2.87 3.45 10.91
N GLU A 21 -4.11 3.51 10.42
CA GLU A 21 -5.08 2.42 10.55
C GLU A 21 -4.54 1.12 9.94
N VAL A 22 -3.85 1.20 8.80
CA VAL A 22 -3.26 0.03 8.13
C VAL A 22 -2.19 -0.60 8.99
N VAL A 23 -1.33 0.21 9.60
CA VAL A 23 -0.26 -0.26 10.47
C VAL A 23 -0.86 -0.97 11.69
N THR A 24 -1.84 -0.36 12.36
CA THR A 24 -2.55 -0.98 13.48
C THR A 24 -3.20 -2.31 13.09
N MET A 25 -3.83 -2.39 11.92
CA MET A 25 -4.41 -3.66 11.45
C MET A 25 -3.36 -4.75 11.21
N LEU A 26 -2.15 -4.39 10.77
CA LEU A 26 -1.06 -5.35 10.59
C LEU A 26 -0.48 -5.83 11.93
N GLU A 27 -0.38 -4.93 12.91
CA GLU A 27 0.00 -5.24 14.30
C GLU A 27 -1.00 -6.19 14.96
N GLU A 28 -2.29 -5.87 14.90
CA GLU A 28 -3.38 -6.68 15.47
C GLU A 28 -3.46 -8.08 14.86
N LYS A 29 -3.11 -8.20 13.58
CA LYS A 29 -3.05 -9.50 12.88
C LYS A 29 -1.74 -10.25 13.12
N HIS A 30 -0.82 -9.70 13.91
CA HIS A 30 0.51 -10.25 14.18
C HIS A 30 1.30 -10.55 12.89
N LEU A 31 1.18 -9.67 11.88
CA LEU A 31 1.87 -9.81 10.60
C LEU A 31 3.18 -9.00 10.53
N LEU A 32 3.34 -8.01 11.41
CA LEU A 32 4.57 -7.22 11.46
C LEU A 32 5.69 -7.96 12.19
N GLN A 33 6.87 -7.92 11.60
CA GLN A 33 8.11 -8.42 12.18
C GLN A 33 9.14 -7.30 12.18
N THR A 34 9.89 -7.17 13.27
CA THR A 34 11.00 -6.22 13.35
C THR A 34 12.26 -6.84 12.72
N ASN A 35 12.82 -6.16 11.72
CA ASN A 35 14.08 -6.53 11.07
C ASN A 35 14.97 -5.28 10.97
N GLU A 36 16.16 -5.32 11.59
CA GLU A 36 17.14 -4.20 11.60
C GLU A 36 16.54 -2.85 12.03
N GLY A 37 15.57 -2.87 12.96
CA GLY A 37 14.88 -1.67 13.45
C GLY A 37 13.78 -1.15 12.52
N ALA A 38 13.50 -1.82 11.40
CA ALA A 38 12.38 -1.57 10.54
C ALA A 38 11.25 -2.60 10.74
N GLU A 39 10.03 -2.25 10.38
CA GLU A 39 8.88 -3.16 10.41
C GLU A 39 8.59 -3.69 9.01
N ILE A 40 8.60 -5.02 8.90
CA ILE A 40 8.38 -5.74 7.64
C ILE A 40 7.23 -6.72 7.78
N VAL A 41 6.59 -7.05 6.66
CA VAL A 41 5.71 -8.20 6.51
C VAL A 41 6.43 -9.25 5.69
N ASP A 42 6.61 -10.42 6.27
CA ASP A 42 7.21 -11.56 5.58
C ASP A 42 6.21 -12.17 4.58
N LEU A 43 6.65 -12.23 3.32
CA LEU A 43 5.90 -12.77 2.19
C LEU A 43 6.63 -13.95 1.53
N GLU A 44 7.67 -14.49 2.16
CA GLU A 44 8.47 -15.61 1.65
C GLU A 44 7.59 -16.82 1.31
N LYS A 45 6.54 -17.06 2.10
CA LYS A 45 5.54 -18.12 1.85
C LYS A 45 4.83 -18.02 0.49
N TYR A 46 4.86 -16.84 -0.14
CA TYR A 46 4.31 -16.58 -1.47
C TYR A 46 5.39 -16.44 -2.55
N GLY A 47 6.67 -16.66 -2.22
CA GLY A 47 7.79 -16.47 -3.13
C GLY A 47 8.07 -15.00 -3.47
N LEU A 48 7.69 -14.08 -2.57
CA LEU A 48 7.85 -12.64 -2.74
C LEU A 48 8.87 -12.08 -1.73
N ASN A 49 9.50 -10.97 -2.09
CA ASN A 49 10.36 -10.23 -1.17
C ASN A 49 9.53 -9.67 0.01
N PRO A 50 10.13 -9.55 1.21
CA PRO A 50 9.45 -8.96 2.35
C PRO A 50 9.01 -7.53 2.04
N ALA A 51 7.78 -7.20 2.46
CA ALA A 51 7.23 -5.86 2.27
C ALA A 51 7.64 -4.97 3.44
N LEU A 52 8.40 -3.91 3.16
CA LEU A 52 8.80 -2.92 4.15
C LEU A 52 7.63 -1.96 4.42
N ILE A 53 7.13 -1.94 5.66
CA ILE A 53 5.96 -1.15 6.07
C ILE A 53 6.41 0.17 6.69
N LYS A 54 7.39 0.11 7.59
CA LYS A 54 7.93 1.27 8.31
C LYS A 54 9.44 1.17 8.42
N LYS A 55 10.14 2.24 8.08
CA LYS A 55 11.59 2.33 8.27
C LYS A 55 11.95 2.59 9.73
N SER A 56 13.23 2.41 10.07
CA SER A 56 13.77 2.69 11.41
C SER A 56 13.67 4.15 11.83
N ASP A 57 13.56 5.08 10.88
CA ASP A 57 13.28 6.50 11.12
C ASP A 57 11.79 6.80 11.36
N GLY A 58 10.93 5.78 11.34
CA GLY A 58 9.49 5.89 11.50
C GLY A 58 8.74 6.33 10.24
N ALA A 59 9.42 6.57 9.12
CA ALA A 59 8.78 6.95 7.87
C ALA A 59 8.04 5.76 7.25
N THR A 60 6.77 6.00 6.92
CA THR A 60 5.91 5.05 6.21
C THR A 60 6.18 5.08 4.71
N LEU A 61 6.15 3.91 4.07
CA LEU A 61 6.48 3.78 2.65
C LEU A 61 5.25 3.73 1.74
N TYR A 62 5.50 3.78 0.43
CA TYR A 62 4.49 3.72 -0.63
C TYR A 62 3.53 2.53 -0.47
N ILE A 63 4.01 1.37 -0.01
CA ILE A 63 3.17 0.17 0.18
C ILE A 63 2.04 0.43 1.20
N THR A 64 2.34 1.08 2.32
CA THR A 64 1.34 1.38 3.35
C THR A 64 0.27 2.33 2.83
N ARG A 65 0.64 3.27 1.95
CA ARG A 65 -0.29 4.19 1.28
C ARG A 65 -1.18 3.47 0.27
N ASP A 66 -0.62 2.58 -0.53
CA ASP A 66 -1.39 1.79 -1.50
C ASP A 66 -2.41 0.87 -0.81
N LEU A 67 -2.02 0.27 0.33
CA LEU A 67 -2.93 -0.50 1.17
C LEU A 67 -4.06 0.37 1.74
N ALA A 68 -3.74 1.57 2.23
CA ALA A 68 -4.74 2.52 2.73
C ALA A 68 -5.73 2.91 1.62
N ALA A 69 -5.24 3.17 0.41
CA ALA A 69 -6.08 3.49 -0.75
C ALA A 69 -6.97 2.31 -1.16
N ALA A 70 -6.43 1.08 -1.18
CA ALA A 70 -7.19 -0.12 -1.50
C ALA A 70 -8.32 -0.37 -0.50
N LEU A 71 -8.03 -0.25 0.80
CA LEU A 71 -9.03 -0.42 1.86
C LEU A 71 -10.10 0.66 1.83
N TYR A 72 -9.69 1.92 1.68
CA TYR A 72 -10.61 3.05 1.56
C TYR A 72 -11.57 2.83 0.38
N ARG A 73 -11.05 2.55 -0.82
CA ARG A 73 -11.89 2.33 -2.02
C ARG A 73 -12.83 1.14 -1.86
N LYS A 74 -12.40 0.08 -1.18
CA LYS A 74 -13.27 -1.08 -0.92
C LYS A 74 -14.40 -0.73 0.03
N ARG A 75 -14.16 0.08 1.05
CA ARG A 75 -15.21 0.54 1.98
C ARG A 75 -16.15 1.53 1.33
N GLU A 76 -15.61 2.51 0.60
CA GLU A 76 -16.38 3.60 -0.02
C GLU A 76 -17.29 3.09 -1.14
N TYR A 77 -16.73 2.30 -2.06
CA TYR A 77 -17.45 1.91 -3.28
C TYR A 77 -18.02 0.49 -3.23
N ASN A 78 -17.60 -0.32 -2.25
CA ASN A 78 -17.92 -1.74 -2.14
C ASN A 78 -17.85 -2.50 -3.50
N PHE A 79 -16.84 -2.20 -4.29
CA PHE A 79 -16.71 -2.73 -5.65
C PHE A 79 -16.55 -4.26 -5.65
N VAL A 80 -16.99 -4.91 -6.72
CA VAL A 80 -16.72 -6.34 -6.99
C VAL A 80 -15.34 -6.53 -7.62
N LYS A 81 -14.90 -5.58 -8.45
CA LYS A 81 -13.60 -5.60 -9.12
C LYS A 81 -12.95 -4.22 -9.11
N SER A 82 -11.64 -4.16 -8.88
CA SER A 82 -10.82 -2.96 -9.03
C SER A 82 -9.68 -3.25 -10.00
N LEU A 83 -9.42 -2.32 -10.91
CA LEU A 83 -8.39 -2.44 -11.94
C LEU A 83 -7.34 -1.34 -11.75
N TYR A 84 -6.09 -1.75 -11.55
CA TYR A 84 -4.95 -0.82 -11.43
C TYR A 84 -4.25 -0.75 -12.78
N VAL A 85 -4.34 0.42 -13.43
CA VAL A 85 -3.64 0.70 -14.69
C VAL A 85 -2.33 1.42 -14.34
N CYS A 86 -1.25 0.66 -14.26
CA CYS A 86 0.09 1.16 -13.96
C CYS A 86 1.07 0.79 -15.08
N LEU A 87 2.16 1.57 -15.18
CA LEU A 87 3.26 1.23 -16.09
C LEU A 87 4.07 0.09 -15.51
N LEU A 88 4.35 -0.91 -16.35
CA LEU A 88 5.25 -2.00 -16.00
C LEU A 88 6.69 -1.55 -16.29
N TYR A 89 7.39 -1.00 -15.30
CA TYR A 89 8.84 -0.84 -15.42
C TYR A 89 9.51 -2.14 -15.00
N THR A 90 9.95 -2.92 -15.99
CA THR A 90 10.90 -4.02 -15.75
C THR A 90 12.28 -3.42 -15.54
N SER A 91 12.54 -2.83 -14.37
CA SER A 91 13.91 -2.63 -13.92
C SER A 91 14.44 -3.96 -13.42
N ARG A 92 14.69 -4.87 -14.36
CA ARG A 92 15.60 -5.98 -14.17
C ARG A 92 16.97 -5.43 -14.53
N CYS A 93 17.78 -5.09 -13.53
CA CYS A 93 19.23 -5.28 -13.55
C CYS A 93 19.89 -4.68 -12.29
N VAL A 94 20.40 -5.63 -11.49
CA VAL A 94 21.61 -5.63 -10.64
C VAL A 94 21.70 -4.63 -9.49
#